data_AF-A0A947X813-F1
#
_entry.id   AF-A0A947X813-F1
#
_cell.length_a   1.000
_cell.length_b   1.000
_cell.length_c   1.000
_cell.angle_alpha   90.00
_cell.angle_beta   90.00
_cell.angle_gamma   90.00
#
_symmetry.space_group_name_H-M   'P 1'
#
loop_
_entity.id
_entity.type
_entity.pdbx_description
1 polymer ?
#
loop_
_entity_poly.entity_id
_entity_poly.type
_entity_poly.pdbx_seq_one_letter_code
_entity_poly.pdbx_strand_id
1 'polypeptide(L)' 'KVTAKIDAALRRIDEGEYGYCEVTGDPIGLKRLIARPVATMTVEAQQAHERREKISRDD' A
#
# COMPACT_ATOMS: atom_id res chain seq x y z
N LYS A 1 6.58 -14.41 1.57
CA LYS A 1 5.97 -14.83 2.86
C LYS A 1 5.32 -13.62 3.52
N VAL A 2 4.28 -13.80 4.33
CA VAL A 2 3.58 -12.70 5.02
C VAL A 2 4.48 -12.03 6.06
N THR A 3 5.32 -12.80 6.75
CA THR A 3 6.29 -12.30 7.74
C THR A 3 7.18 -11.18 7.19
N ALA A 4 7.76 -11.38 6.00
CA ALA A 4 8.57 -10.35 5.34
C ALA A 4 7.82 -9.03 5.06
N LYS A 5 6.50 -9.08 4.87
CA LYS A 5 5.68 -7.86 4.71
C LYS A 5 5.43 -7.15 6.03
N ILE A 6 5.39 -7.89 7.13
CA ILE A 6 5.31 -7.32 8.49
C ILE A 6 6.64 -6.65 8.83
N ASP A 7 7.77 -7.32 8.57
CA ASP A 7 9.10 -6.75 8.81
C ASP A 7 9.30 -5.43 8.03
N ALA A 8 8.85 -5.39 6.77
CA ALA A 8 8.86 -4.16 5.98
C ALA A 8 7.94 -3.07 6.56
N ALA A 9 6.76 -3.43 7.07
CA ALA A 9 5.87 -2.47 7.70
C ALA A 9 6.46 -1.89 9.00
N LEU A 10 7.15 -2.72 9.79
CA LEU A 10 7.87 -2.27 10.99
C LEU A 10 8.99 -1.29 10.63
N ARG A 11 9.80 -1.61 9.61
CA ARG A 11 10.85 -0.70 9.14
C ARG A 11 10.31 0.66 8.72
N ARG A 12 9.17 0.68 8.02
CA ARG A 12 8.50 1.92 7.63
C ARG A 12 7.99 2.74 8.82
N ILE A 13 7.67 2.10 9.94
CA ILE A 13 7.33 2.82 11.18
C ILE A 13 8.58 3.53 11.70
N ASP A 14 9.72 2.83 11.74
CA ASP A 14 10.99 3.40 12.19
C ASP A 14 11.45 4.55 11.28
N GLU A 15 11.19 4.45 9.98
CA GLU A 15 11.49 5.47 8.97
C GLU A 15 10.49 6.65 8.97
N GLY A 16 9.38 6.55 9.71
CA GLY A 16 8.32 7.57 9.73
C GLY A 16 7.42 7.60 8.50
N GLU A 17 7.52 6.60 7.62
CA GLU A 17 6.78 6.48 6.36
C GLU A 17 5.50 5.63 6.50
N TYR A 18 5.30 4.99 7.65
CA TYR A 18 4.13 4.17 7.89
C TYR A 18 2.84 4.99 7.83
N GLY A 19 1.86 4.45 7.11
CA GLY A 19 0.56 5.10 6.94
C GLY A 19 0.48 6.08 5.77
N TYR A 20 1.53 6.21 4.95
CA TYR A 20 1.50 7.00 3.71
C TYR A 20 1.62 6.11 2.46
N CYS A 21 1.01 6.53 1.36
CA CYS A 21 1.04 5.80 0.10
C CYS A 21 2.42 5.90 -0.55
N GLU A 22 3.03 4.77 -0.89
CA GLU A 22 4.35 4.72 -1.56
C GLU A 22 4.35 5.33 -2.98
N VAL A 23 3.17 5.53 -3.58
CA VAL A 23 3.04 6.03 -4.96
C VAL A 23 2.67 7.51 -4.99
N THR A 24 1.75 7.96 -4.14
CA THR A 24 1.25 9.34 -4.18
C THR A 24 1.74 10.20 -3.01
N GLY A 25 2.22 9.59 -1.93
CA GLY A 25 2.53 10.27 -0.67
C GLY A 25 1.30 10.58 0.21
N ASP A 26 0.09 10.28 -0.27
CA ASP A 26 -1.15 10.58 0.48
C ASP A 26 -1.32 9.68 1.71
N PRO A 27 -1.99 10.15 2.77
CA PRO A 27 -2.28 9.33 3.95
C PRO A 27 -3.21 8.16 3.61
N ILE A 28 -2.85 6.97 4.08
CA ILE A 28 -3.65 5.75 3.98
C ILE A 28 -4.73 5.81 5.07
N GLY A 29 -6.00 5.62 4.67
CA GLY A 29 -7.12 5.67 5.60
C GLY A 29 -6.96 4.69 6.78
N LEU A 30 -7.17 5.18 8.00
CA LEU A 30 -6.94 4.41 9.24
C LEU A 30 -7.71 3.08 9.27
N LYS A 31 -8.98 3.07 8.83
CA LYS A 31 -9.79 1.85 8.74
C LYS A 31 -9.14 0.76 7.87
N ARG A 32 -8.42 1.15 6.82
CA ARG A 32 -7.67 0.23 5.94
C ARG A 32 -6.44 -0.34 6.65
N LEU A 33 -5.69 0.48 7.38
CA LEU A 33 -4.53 0.02 8.15
C LEU A 33 -4.94 -0.93 9.28
N ILE A 34 -6.06 -0.67 9.96
CA ILE A 34 -6.61 -1.58 10.97
C ILE A 34 -6.97 -2.93 10.36
N ALA A 35 -7.63 -2.94 9.19
CA ALA A 35 -8.00 -4.17 8.50
C ALA A 35 -6.80 -4.89 7.87
N ARG A 36 -5.79 -4.12 7.42
CA ARG A 36 -4.62 -4.62 6.71
C ARG A 36 -3.40 -3.74 7.02
N PRO A 37 -2.65 -4.03 8.10
CA PRO A 37 -1.55 -3.19 8.56
C PRO A 37 -0.33 -3.18 7.64
N VAL A 38 -0.24 -4.12 6.70
CA VAL A 38 0.81 -4.20 5.68
C VAL A 38 0.43 -3.48 4.37
N ALA A 39 -0.64 -2.68 4.36
CA ALA A 39 -1.06 -1.93 3.18
C ALA A 39 -0.07 -0.79 2.89
N THR A 40 0.43 -0.72 1.66
CA THR A 40 1.40 0.30 1.24
C THR A 40 0.81 1.40 0.36
N MET A 41 -0.45 1.26 -0.04
CA MET A 41 -1.15 2.16 -0.95
C MET A 41 -2.56 2.48 -0.44
N THR A 42 -3.07 3.66 -0.81
CA THR A 42 -4.48 4.04 -0.67
C THR A 42 -5.38 3.13 -1.52
N VAL A 43 -6.69 3.19 -1.29
CA VAL A 43 -7.66 2.40 -2.08
C VAL A 43 -7.66 2.88 -3.53
N GLU A 44 -7.63 4.20 -3.71
CA GLU A 44 -7.67 4.89 -4.99
C GLU A 44 -6.42 4.56 -5.82
N ALA A 45 -5.24 4.62 -5.21
CA ALA A 45 -3.99 4.25 -5.87
C ALA A 45 -3.96 2.77 -6.25
N GLN A 46 -4.44 1.88 -5.37
CA GLN A 46 -4.53 0.45 -5.66
C GLN A 46 -5.48 0.18 -6.84
N GLN A 47 -6.66 0.80 -6.85
CA GLN A 47 -7.61 0.67 -7.96
C GLN A 47 -7.04 1.23 -9.27
N ALA A 48 -6.30 2.33 -9.23
CA ALA A 48 -5.64 2.89 -10.41
C ALA A 48 -4.57 1.94 -10.96
N HIS A 49 -3.77 1.33 -10.08
CA HIS A 49 -2.78 0.32 -10.46
C HIS A 49 -3.44 -0.90 -11.11
N GLU A 50 -4.51 -1.43 -10.50
CA GLU A 50 -5.24 -2.58 -11.03
C GLU A 50 -5.91 -2.29 -12.39
N ARG A 51 -6.40 -1.06 -12.62
CA ARG A 51 -6.91 -0.64 -13.93
C ARG A 51 -5.83 -0.62 -15.00
N ARG A 52 -4.63 -0.10 -14.69
CA ARG A 52 -3.49 -0.06 -15.62
C ARG A 52 -2.99 -1.46 -15.97
N GLU A 53 -2.89 -2.33 -14.97
CA GLU A 53 -2.51 -3.73 -15.17
C GLU A 53 -3.49 -4.50 -16.05
N LYS A 54 -4.80 -4.21 -15.96
CA LYS A 54 -5.80 -4.83 -16.84
C LYS A 54 -5.60 -4.41 -18.30
N ILE A 55 -5.44 -3.11 -18.55
CA ILE A 55 -5.24 -2.59 -19.91
C ILE A 55 -4.00 -3.22 -20.56
N SER A 56 -2.89 -3.31 -19.80
CA SER A 56 -1.62 -3.87 -20.31
C SER A 56 -1.65 -5.38 -20.61
N ARG A 57 -2.66 -6.13 -20.16
CA ARG A 57 -2.75 -7.58 -20.38
C ARG A 57 -3.65 -7.96 -21.57
N ASP A 58 -4.44 -7.01 -22.05
CA ASP A 58 -5.34 -7.17 -23.18
C ASP A 58 -4.74 -6.63 -24.51
N ASP A 59 -3.50 -6.12 -24.47
CA ASP A 59 -2.60 -5.84 -25.62
C ASP A 59 -1.58 -6.98 -25.79
#